data_AF-A0A4Y3IPT8-F1
#
_entry.id   AF-A0A4Y3IPT8-F1
#
_cell.length_a   1.000
_cell.length_b   1.000
_cell.length_c   1.000
_cell.angle_alpha   90.00
_cell.angle_beta   90.00
_cell.angle_gamma   90.00
#
_symmetry.space_group_name_H-M   'P 1'
#
loop_
_entity.id
_entity.type
_entity.pdbx_description
1 polymer ?
#
loop_
_entity_poly.entity_id
_entity_poly.type
_entity_poly.pdbx_seq_one_letter_code
_entity_poly.pdbx_strand_id
1 'polypeptide(L)'
;MLYKTLQQTGADVVYVESYQRQWLGFDGESKVIQWQSEAVDTLIVTSFEQLKFFAQQIPTQSKNWLHSLQLMVPSERVAKLASQLGFTQVHNIKGASNQTIIDSIQANYIGK
;
A
#
# COMPACT_ATOMS: atom_id res chain seq x y z
N MET A 1 -20.66 6.16 10.09
CA MET A 1 -20.75 6.22 8.61
C MET A 1 -21.44 7.52 8.25
N LEU A 2 -20.87 8.31 7.34
CA LEU A 2 -21.34 9.67 7.04
C LEU A 2 -22.84 9.74 6.73
N TYR A 3 -23.36 8.82 5.91
CA TYR A 3 -24.79 8.74 5.60
C TYR A 3 -25.68 8.62 6.85
N LYS A 4 -25.37 7.67 7.74
CA LYS A 4 -26.12 7.49 8.99
C LYS A 4 -26.05 8.75 9.86
N THR A 5 -24.88 9.37 9.94
CA THR A 5 -24.68 10.61 10.70
C THR A 5 -25.53 11.75 10.14
N LEU A 6 -25.56 11.92 8.80
CA LEU A 6 -26.34 12.97 8.14
C LEU A 6 -27.86 12.75 8.27
N GLN A 7 -28.33 11.50 8.13
CA GLN A 7 -29.74 11.17 8.37
C GLN A 7 -30.14 11.42 9.83
N GLN A 8 -29.28 11.08 10.79
CA GLN A 8 -29.53 11.35 12.21
C GLN A 8 -29.61 12.85 12.51
N THR A 9 -28.97 13.70 11.71
CA THR A 9 -29.08 15.16 11.80
C THR A 9 -30.22 15.77 10.97
N GLY A 10 -31.13 14.94 10.44
CA GLY A 10 -32.33 15.39 9.73
C GLY A 10 -32.13 15.76 8.26
N ALA A 11 -30.97 15.46 7.67
CA ALA A 11 -30.75 15.64 6.24
C ALA A 11 -31.45 14.52 5.44
N ASP A 12 -32.01 14.87 4.28
CA ASP A 12 -32.38 13.90 3.26
C ASP A 12 -31.12 13.52 2.47
N VAL A 13 -30.79 12.23 2.43
CA VAL A 13 -29.52 11.74 1.91
C VAL A 13 -29.78 10.62 0.92
N VAL A 14 -29.26 10.80 -0.30
CA VAL A 14 -29.29 9.80 -1.37
C VAL A 14 -27.87 9.43 -1.75
N TYR A 15 -27.59 8.14 -1.94
CA TYR A 15 -26.33 7.68 -2.49
C TYR A 15 -26.35 7.69 -4.02
N VAL A 16 -25.28 8.22 -4.62
CA VAL A 16 -24.98 8.06 -6.04
C VAL A 16 -23.65 7.34 -6.14
N GLU A 17 -23.70 6.03 -6.38
CA GLU A 17 -22.53 5.17 -6.49
C GLU A 17 -21.89 5.30 -7.88
N SER A 18 -21.24 6.44 -8.14
CA SER A 18 -20.65 6.76 -9.45
C SER A 18 -19.42 5.93 -9.83
N TYR A 19 -18.87 5.17 -8.88
CA TYR A 19 -17.73 4.28 -9.10
C TYR A 19 -17.76 3.09 -8.15
N GLN A 20 -17.11 2.00 -8.58
CA GLN A 20 -16.82 0.85 -7.73
C GLN A 20 -15.36 0.45 -7.91
N ARG A 21 -14.66 0.20 -6.80
CA ARG A 21 -13.30 -0.34 -6.87
C ARG A 21 -13.37 -1.80 -7.31
N GLN A 22 -12.61 -2.14 -8.34
CA GLN A 22 -12.40 -3.51 -8.78
C GLN A 22 -10.92 -3.85 -8.63
N TRP A 23 -10.65 -4.99 -8.01
CA TRP A 23 -9.29 -5.50 -7.92
C TRP A 23 -8.95 -6.23 -9.22
N LEU A 24 -7.78 -5.90 -9.77
CA LEU A 24 -7.24 -6.65 -10.90
C LEU A 24 -6.47 -7.86 -10.36
N GLY A 25 -6.62 -9.00 -11.04
CA GLY A 25 -5.84 -10.19 -10.72
C GLY A 25 -4.36 -9.87 -10.75
N PHE A 26 -3.64 -10.27 -9.71
CA PHE A 26 -2.21 -10.03 -9.58
C PHE A 26 -1.51 -11.36 -9.30
N ASP A 27 -0.69 -11.79 -10.25
CA ASP A 27 0.10 -13.01 -10.13
C ASP A 27 1.33 -12.77 -9.25
N GLY A 28 1.14 -12.89 -7.94
CA GLY A 28 2.20 -12.67 -6.96
C GLY A 28 3.33 -13.69 -7.04
N GLU A 29 3.09 -14.90 -7.55
CA GLU A 29 4.12 -15.93 -7.68
C GLU A 29 5.12 -15.56 -8.77
N SER A 30 4.63 -15.35 -10.00
CA SER A 30 5.49 -14.96 -11.11
C SER A 30 6.18 -13.62 -10.86
N LYS A 31 5.48 -12.66 -10.25
CA LYS A 31 6.04 -11.32 -9.99
C LYS A 31 7.14 -11.33 -8.95
N VAL A 32 7.02 -12.12 -7.89
CA VAL A 32 8.12 -12.22 -6.90
C VAL A 32 9.37 -12.82 -7.52
N ILE A 33 9.25 -13.88 -8.33
CA ILE A 33 10.40 -14.48 -9.03
C ILE A 33 11.08 -13.45 -9.91
N GLN A 34 10.30 -12.71 -10.70
CA GLN A 34 10.80 -11.63 -11.55
C GLN A 34 11.55 -10.57 -10.72
N TRP A 35 10.92 -10.05 -9.66
CA TRP A 35 11.51 -8.99 -8.84
C TRP A 35 12.77 -9.41 -8.09
N GLN A 36 12.86 -10.67 -7.66
CA GLN A 36 14.08 -11.25 -7.11
C GLN A 36 15.20 -11.25 -8.15
N SER A 37 14.91 -11.65 -9.38
CA SER A 37 15.89 -11.67 -10.48
C SER A 37 16.34 -10.28 -10.91
N GLU A 38 15.47 -9.28 -10.80
CA GLU A 38 15.73 -7.87 -11.11
C GLU A 38 16.35 -7.11 -9.92
N ALA A 39 16.63 -7.81 -8.81
CA ALA A 39 17.19 -7.24 -7.59
C ALA A 39 16.39 -6.04 -7.03
N VAL A 40 15.06 -6.12 -7.10
CA VAL A 40 14.17 -5.13 -6.48
C VAL A 40 14.40 -5.11 -4.96
N ASP A 41 14.75 -3.94 -4.42
CA ASP A 41 15.02 -3.74 -3.00
C ASP A 41 13.94 -2.91 -2.28
N THR A 42 13.08 -2.23 -3.06
CA THR A 42 12.14 -1.24 -2.57
C THR A 42 10.76 -1.40 -3.19
N LEU A 43 9.73 -1.36 -2.35
CA LEU A 43 8.32 -1.35 -2.70
C LEU A 43 7.70 0.00 -2.31
N ILE A 44 6.74 0.45 -3.11
CA ILE A 44 5.97 1.66 -2.85
C ILE A 44 4.49 1.31 -2.96
N VAL A 45 3.73 1.61 -1.91
CA VAL A 45 2.27 1.49 -1.91
C VAL A 45 1.67 2.85 -1.58
N THR A 46 0.56 3.19 -2.22
CA THR A 46 -0.06 4.53 -2.10
C THR A 46 -1.40 4.50 -1.36
N SER A 47 -1.89 3.32 -0.97
CA SER A 47 -3.09 3.21 -0.14
C SER A 47 -3.11 1.97 0.74
N PHE A 48 -3.88 2.07 1.82
CA PHE A 48 -4.11 0.98 2.78
C PHE A 48 -4.70 -0.27 2.12
N GLU A 49 -5.76 -0.08 1.33
CA GLU A 49 -6.47 -1.19 0.69
C GLU A 49 -5.59 -1.86 -0.38
N GLN A 50 -4.77 -1.10 -1.10
CA GLN A 50 -3.80 -1.67 -2.04
C GLN A 50 -2.80 -2.58 -1.33
N LEU A 51 -2.21 -2.13 -0.22
CA LEU A 51 -1.26 -2.94 0.55
C LEU A 51 -1.91 -4.22 1.06
N LYS A 52 -3.13 -4.11 1.61
CA LYS A 52 -3.89 -5.26 2.12
C LYS A 52 -4.18 -6.28 1.02
N PHE A 53 -4.69 -5.81 -0.13
CA PHE A 53 -4.98 -6.68 -1.27
C PHE A 53 -3.70 -7.33 -1.80
N PHE A 54 -2.65 -6.54 -2.04
CA PHE A 54 -1.35 -6.99 -2.52
C PHE A 54 -0.76 -8.10 -1.65
N ALA A 55 -0.70 -7.91 -0.33
CA ALA A 55 -0.12 -8.89 0.59
C ALA A 55 -0.87 -10.23 0.61
N GLN A 56 -2.16 -10.25 0.28
CA GLN A 56 -2.95 -11.48 0.15
C GLN A 56 -2.60 -12.27 -1.12
N GLN A 57 -2.07 -11.61 -2.15
CA GLN A 57 -1.70 -12.26 -3.41
C GLN A 57 -0.30 -12.89 -3.37
N ILE A 58 0.47 -12.64 -2.32
CA ILE A 58 1.86 -13.13 -2.22
C ILE A 58 1.91 -14.53 -1.60
N PRO A 59 2.52 -15.52 -2.28
CA PRO A 59 2.69 -16.86 -1.74
C PRO A 59 3.46 -16.88 -0.42
N THR A 60 3.10 -17.79 0.49
CA THR A 60 3.70 -17.88 1.83
C THR A 60 5.22 -18.03 1.78
N GLN A 61 5.76 -18.82 0.85
CA GLN A 61 7.21 -19.03 0.68
C GLN A 61 7.97 -17.73 0.32
N SER A 62 7.28 -16.77 -0.30
CA SER A 62 7.85 -15.51 -0.76
C SER A 62 7.75 -14.39 0.27
N LYS A 63 6.94 -14.56 1.31
CA LYS A 63 6.66 -13.51 2.30
C LYS A 63 7.90 -13.03 3.04
N ASN A 64 8.81 -13.94 3.40
CA ASN A 64 10.02 -13.56 4.14
C ASN A 64 10.90 -12.60 3.33
N TRP A 65 11.12 -12.90 2.05
CA TRP A 65 11.85 -12.01 1.16
C TRP A 65 11.11 -10.68 0.99
N LEU A 66 9.81 -10.72 0.69
CA LEU A 66 9.00 -9.51 0.51
C LEU A 66 9.02 -8.59 1.74
N HIS A 67 8.89 -9.16 2.94
CA HIS A 67 8.86 -8.42 4.21
C HIS A 67 10.21 -7.83 4.61
N SER A 68 11.29 -8.28 3.96
CA SER A 68 12.64 -7.72 4.14
C SER A 68 12.92 -6.51 3.24
N LEU A 69 12.10 -6.29 2.20
CA LEU A 69 12.24 -5.14 1.30
C LEU A 69 11.90 -3.83 2.03
N GLN A 70 12.50 -2.74 1.57
CA GLN A 70 12.13 -1.40 1.99
C GLN A 70 10.72 -1.09 1.50
N LEU A 71 9.79 -0.74 2.39
CA LEU A 71 8.41 -0.43 2.03
C LEU A 71 8.10 1.03 2.34
N MET A 72 7.90 1.85 1.30
CA MET A 72 7.44 3.22 1.41
C MET A 72 5.91 3.28 1.44
N VAL A 73 5.36 3.96 2.45
CA VAL A 73 3.92 4.08 2.69
C VAL A 73 3.51 5.54 2.95
N PRO A 74 2.27 5.95 2.62
CA PRO A 74 1.92 7.38 2.59
C PRO A 74 1.47 7.94 3.94
N SER A 75 1.27 7.08 4.95
CA SER A 75 0.76 7.52 6.26
C SER A 75 1.02 6.48 7.35
N GLU A 76 0.99 6.93 8.60
CA GLU A 76 1.10 6.08 9.81
C GLU A 76 0.07 4.93 9.83
N ARG A 77 -1.15 5.20 9.35
CA ARG A 77 -2.20 4.18 9.29
C ARG A 77 -1.81 3.02 8.37
N VAL A 78 -1.12 3.30 7.27
CA VAL A 78 -0.63 2.28 6.34
C VAL A 78 0.62 1.62 6.89
N ALA A 79 1.51 2.38 7.56
CA ALA A 79 2.69 1.85 8.22
C ALA A 79 2.33 0.79 9.28
N LYS A 80 1.33 1.09 10.11
CA LYS A 80 0.81 0.13 11.10
C LYS A 80 0.29 -1.15 10.47
N LEU A 81 -0.44 -1.06 9.35
CA LEU A 81 -0.88 -2.24 8.60
C LEU A 81 0.31 -3.05 8.08
N ALA A 82 1.31 -2.39 7.50
CA ALA A 82 2.51 -3.05 7.00
C ALA A 82 3.23 -3.85 8.09
N SER A 83 3.43 -3.25 9.27
CA SER A 83 4.04 -3.95 10.40
C SER A 83 3.19 -5.13 10.88
N GLN A 84 1.86 -4.99 10.89
CA GLN A 84 0.94 -6.10 11.24
C GLN A 84 0.98 -7.25 10.22
N LEU A 85 1.25 -6.95 8.95
CA LEU A 85 1.41 -7.95 7.90
C LEU A 85 2.78 -8.64 7.94
N GLY A 86 3.76 -8.05 8.66
CA GLY A 86 5.08 -8.64 8.90
C GLY A 86 6.24 -7.91 8.21
N PHE A 87 6.00 -6.78 7.52
CA PHE A 87 7.07 -5.97 6.95
C PHE A 87 7.95 -5.38 8.05
N THR A 88 9.26 -5.47 7.87
CA THR A 88 10.24 -5.06 8.89
C THR A 88 10.91 -3.72 8.59
N GLN A 89 10.90 -3.27 7.33
CA GLN A 89 11.55 -2.04 6.87
C GLN A 89 10.50 -1.06 6.32
N VAL A 90 9.74 -0.40 7.21
CA VAL A 90 8.60 0.44 6.80
C VAL A 90 8.92 1.92 6.97
N HIS A 91 8.75 2.70 5.89
CA HIS A 91 9.04 4.13 5.82
C HIS A 91 7.78 4.93 5.51
N ASN A 92 7.31 5.72 6.46
CA ASN A 92 6.21 6.66 6.20
C ASN A 92 6.74 7.92 5.48
N ILE A 93 6.46 8.03 4.19
CA ILE A 93 6.86 9.16 3.34
C ILE A 93 5.94 10.37 3.44
N LYS A 94 4.92 10.32 4.31
CA LYS A 94 4.02 11.45 4.65
C LYS A 94 3.19 12.00 3.49
N GLY A 95 2.94 11.19 2.46
CA GLY A 95 2.05 11.53 1.37
C GLY A 95 2.10 10.50 0.25
N ALA A 96 1.08 10.51 -0.60
CA ALA A 96 1.03 9.69 -1.82
C ALA A 96 1.18 10.53 -3.09
N SER A 97 1.58 11.81 -2.96
CA SER A 97 1.79 12.67 -4.12
C SER A 97 3.03 12.23 -4.89
N ASN A 98 3.03 12.41 -6.21
CA ASN A 98 4.18 12.06 -7.05
C ASN A 98 5.46 12.75 -6.56
N GLN A 99 5.37 14.04 -6.19
CA GLN A 99 6.52 14.78 -5.69
C GLN A 99 7.07 14.15 -4.40
N THR A 100 6.19 13.87 -3.44
CA THR A 100 6.57 13.23 -2.16
C THR A 100 7.26 11.88 -2.39
N ILE A 101 6.76 11.08 -3.33
CA ILE A 101 7.35 9.78 -3.66
C ILE A 101 8.74 9.98 -4.28
N ILE A 102 8.89 10.88 -5.25
CA ILE A 102 10.16 11.16 -5.91
C ILE A 102 11.20 11.68 -4.90
N ASP A 103 10.83 12.64 -4.07
CA ASP A 103 11.72 13.21 -3.04
C ASP A 103 12.21 12.12 -2.08
N SER A 104 11.32 11.20 -1.70
CA SER A 104 11.65 10.09 -0.78
C SER A 104 12.58 9.07 -1.41
N ILE A 105 12.37 8.75 -2.68
CA ILE A 105 13.27 7.89 -3.46
C ILE A 105 14.65 8.53 -3.53
N GLN A 106 14.74 9.80 -3.93
CA GLN A 106 16.01 10.51 -4.05
C GLN A 106 16.75 10.56 -2.72
N ALA A 107 16.07 10.90 -1.61
CA ALA A 107 16.68 10.92 -0.28
C ALA A 107 17.23 9.55 0.14
N ASN A 108 16.52 8.47 -0.20
CA ASN A 108 16.92 7.10 0.15
C ASN A 108 18.14 6.59 -0.66
N TYR A 109 18.27 6.99 -1.94
CA TYR A 109 19.40 6.60 -2.79
C TYR A 109 20.62 7.52 -2.67
N ILE A 110 20.44 8.78 -2.28
CA ILE A 110 21.56 9.71 -2.02
C ILE A 110 22.23 9.42 -0.66
N GLY A 111 21.54 8.75 0.26
CA GLY A 111 22.07 8.35 1.57
C GLY A 111 22.77 6.98 1.62
N LYS A 112 22.90 6.27 0.49
CA LYS A 112 23.66 5.02 0.34
C LYS A 112 25.03 5.25 -0.29
#